data_AF-A0A919S893-F1
#
_entry.id   AF-A0A919S893-F1
#
_cell.length_a   1.000
_cell.length_b   1.000
_cell.length_c   1.000
_cell.angle_alpha   90.00
_cell.angle_beta   90.00
_cell.angle_gamma   90.00
#
_symmetry.space_group_name_H-M   'P 1'
#
loop_
_entity.id
_entity.type
_entity.pdbx_description
1 polymer ?
#
loop_
_entity_poly.entity_id
_entity_poly.type
_entity_poly.pdbx_seq_one_letter_code
_entity_poly.pdbx_strand_id
1 'polypeptide(L)'
;MSLTADEFRFAFGNAIPAAESGALFEQWTIPAPGKPLFEAAAANFNPHSPAKVDTGNRSRGPLLLMTGGKDNTVPEAVVRATLKQYRHSDAVTDIAEFPGKGHSLSIDSGWHEVADTALTWLRRQGL
;
A
#
# COMPACT_ATOMS: atom_id res chain seq x y z
N MET A 1 -7.72 1.23 -19.68
CA MET A 1 -7.36 2.64 -19.91
C MET A 1 -6.01 2.85 -19.25
N SER A 2 -5.05 3.49 -19.92
CA SER A 2 -3.75 3.81 -19.32
C SER A 2 -3.81 5.19 -18.69
N LEU A 3 -3.06 5.41 -17.60
CA LEU A 3 -2.85 6.74 -17.05
C LEU A 3 -2.02 7.58 -18.03
N THR A 4 -2.25 8.89 -18.04
CA THR A 4 -1.30 9.88 -18.54
C THR A 4 -0.19 10.11 -17.51
N ALA A 5 0.92 10.74 -17.94
CA ALA A 5 2.03 11.06 -17.03
C ALA A 5 1.59 11.96 -15.85
N ASP A 6 0.69 12.92 -16.10
CA ASP A 6 0.16 13.81 -15.05
C ASP A 6 -0.75 13.06 -14.06
N GLU A 7 -1.61 12.16 -14.55
CA GLU A 7 -2.42 11.31 -13.69
C GLU A 7 -1.56 10.33 -12.87
N PHE A 8 -0.52 9.75 -13.47
CA PHE A 8 0.45 8.92 -12.76
C PHE A 8 1.19 9.74 -11.69
N ARG A 9 1.62 10.96 -12.02
CA ARG A 9 2.26 11.83 -11.04
C ARG A 9 1.33 12.17 -9.88
N PHE A 10 0.05 12.40 -10.14
CA PHE A 10 -0.90 12.65 -9.05
C PHE A 10 -1.14 11.40 -8.18
N ALA A 11 -1.34 10.24 -8.79
CA ALA A 11 -1.73 9.02 -8.09
C ALA A 11 -0.55 8.27 -7.44
N PHE A 12 0.60 8.23 -8.12
CA PHE A 12 1.79 7.44 -7.74
C PHE A 12 2.99 8.29 -7.35
N GLY A 13 3.34 9.28 -8.19
CA GLY A 13 4.60 10.03 -8.10
C GLY A 13 4.52 11.40 -7.40
N ASN A 14 3.49 11.64 -6.57
CA ASN A 14 3.20 12.98 -6.05
C ASN A 14 4.19 13.43 -4.96
N ALA A 15 4.87 12.48 -4.34
CA ALA A 15 5.82 12.71 -3.26
C ALA A 15 7.30 12.75 -3.72
N ILE A 16 7.55 12.61 -5.01
CA ILE A 16 8.90 12.53 -5.61
C ILE A 16 9.12 13.62 -6.67
N PRO A 17 10.37 13.92 -7.08
CA PRO A 17 10.65 14.84 -8.17
C PRO A 17 9.92 14.45 -9.46
N ALA A 18 9.46 15.45 -10.23
CA ALA A 18 8.72 15.22 -11.46
C ALA A 18 9.49 14.39 -12.48
N ALA A 19 10.82 14.57 -12.56
CA ALA A 19 11.69 13.79 -13.45
C ALA A 19 11.70 12.29 -13.09
N GLU A 20 11.72 11.98 -11.79
CA GLU A 20 11.66 10.60 -11.30
C GLU A 20 10.29 9.99 -11.53
N SER A 21 9.21 10.72 -11.22
CA SER A 21 7.85 10.28 -11.55
C SER A 21 7.67 9.99 -13.04
N GLY A 22 8.26 10.81 -13.91
CA GLY A 22 8.23 10.59 -15.36
C GLY A 22 9.02 9.33 -15.75
N ALA A 23 10.20 9.12 -15.19
CA ALA A 23 10.99 7.92 -15.44
C ALA A 23 10.25 6.64 -15.00
N LEU A 24 9.62 6.65 -13.82
CA LEU A 24 8.81 5.54 -13.34
C LEU A 24 7.58 5.30 -14.22
N PHE A 25 6.93 6.37 -14.69
CA PHE A 25 5.80 6.28 -15.60
C PHE A 25 6.18 5.54 -16.90
N GLU A 26 7.26 5.96 -17.55
CA GLU A 26 7.75 5.35 -18.80
C GLU A 26 8.19 3.90 -18.60
N GLN A 27 8.76 3.57 -17.45
CA GLN A 27 9.32 2.24 -17.19
C GLN A 27 8.26 1.22 -16.75
N TRP A 28 7.29 1.63 -15.94
CA TRP A 28 6.45 0.70 -15.16
C TRP A 28 4.96 0.78 -15.46
N THR A 29 4.48 1.79 -16.20
CA THR A 29 3.05 1.92 -16.46
C THR A 29 2.60 0.90 -17.49
N ILE A 30 1.67 0.04 -17.08
CA ILE A 30 0.93 -0.86 -17.97
C ILE A 30 -0.58 -0.58 -17.87
N PRO A 31 -1.35 -0.68 -18.96
CA PRO A 31 -2.80 -0.54 -18.88
C PRO A 31 -3.42 -1.65 -18.03
N ALA A 32 -4.18 -1.28 -17.01
CA ALA A 32 -4.94 -2.23 -16.18
C ALA A 32 -6.47 -2.03 -16.35
N PRO A 33 -7.28 -3.09 -16.18
CA PRO A 33 -8.71 -2.92 -15.99
C PRO A 33 -8.94 -2.20 -14.65
N GLY A 34 -9.70 -1.10 -14.64
CA GLY A 34 -9.94 -0.31 -13.41
C GLY A 34 -10.82 -1.01 -12.38
N LYS A 35 -11.66 -1.97 -12.79
CA LYS A 35 -12.69 -2.60 -11.94
C LYS A 35 -12.13 -3.31 -10.69
N PRO A 36 -11.08 -4.14 -10.77
CA PRO A 36 -10.48 -4.77 -9.59
C PRO A 36 -9.88 -3.76 -8.59
N LEU A 37 -9.35 -2.62 -9.06
CA LEU A 37 -8.80 -1.58 -8.20
C LEU A 37 -9.91 -0.91 -7.37
N PHE A 38 -11.06 -0.62 -7.99
CA PHE A 38 -12.22 -0.07 -7.27
C PHE A 38 -12.83 -1.09 -6.30
N GLU A 39 -12.88 -2.37 -6.67
CA GLU A 39 -13.36 -3.44 -5.77
C GLU A 39 -12.47 -3.58 -4.54
N ALA A 40 -11.14 -3.50 -4.69
CA ALA A 40 -10.18 -3.52 -3.58
C ALA A 40 -10.28 -2.28 -2.69
N ALA A 41 -10.39 -1.08 -3.28
CA ALA A 41 -10.54 0.17 -2.53
C ALA A 41 -11.86 0.21 -1.73
N ALA A 42 -12.96 -0.32 -2.29
CA ALA A 42 -14.25 -0.39 -1.63
C ALA A 42 -14.39 -1.57 -0.66
N ALA A 43 -13.53 -2.60 -0.75
CA ALA A 43 -13.61 -3.80 0.09
C ALA A 43 -13.52 -3.49 1.58
N ASN A 44 -12.74 -2.46 1.96
CA ASN A 44 -12.64 -2.05 3.35
C ASN A 44 -13.93 -1.43 3.92
N PHE A 45 -14.86 -1.01 3.06
CA PHE A 45 -16.12 -0.35 3.43
C PHE A 45 -17.36 -1.21 3.17
N ASN A 46 -17.22 -2.32 2.44
CA ASN A 46 -18.33 -3.23 2.12
C ASN A 46 -18.08 -4.65 2.65
N PRO A 47 -18.79 -5.10 3.71
CA PRO A 47 -18.65 -6.45 4.27
C PRO A 47 -19.09 -7.58 3.32
N HIS A 48 -19.77 -7.25 2.21
CA HIS A 48 -20.17 -8.16 1.14
C HIS A 48 -19.32 -7.99 -0.14
N SER A 49 -18.16 -7.34 -0.05
CA SER A 49 -17.26 -7.19 -1.19
C SER A 49 -16.83 -8.56 -1.74
N PRO A 50 -16.79 -8.75 -3.08
CA PRO A 50 -16.20 -9.93 -3.69
C PRO A 50 -14.70 -10.08 -3.37
N ALA A 51 -14.04 -9.01 -2.91
CA ALA A 51 -12.65 -9.01 -2.42
C ALA A 51 -12.54 -9.24 -0.90
N LYS A 52 -13.40 -10.09 -0.32
CA LYS A 52 -13.39 -10.39 1.11
C LYS A 52 -12.10 -11.11 1.52
N VAL A 53 -11.46 -10.61 2.59
CA VAL A 53 -10.30 -11.24 3.23
C VAL A 53 -10.78 -12.04 4.45
N ASP A 54 -10.20 -13.24 4.67
CA ASP A 54 -10.43 -14.01 5.89
C ASP A 54 -9.60 -13.44 7.06
N THR A 55 -10.08 -12.32 7.62
CA THR A 55 -9.43 -11.66 8.76
C THR A 55 -9.63 -12.43 10.07
N GLY A 56 -10.43 -13.49 10.07
CA GLY A 56 -10.64 -14.40 11.21
C GLY A 56 -9.65 -15.56 11.25
N ASN A 57 -8.80 -15.72 10.23
CA ASN A 57 -7.80 -16.77 10.17
C ASN A 57 -6.80 -16.64 11.34
N ARG A 58 -6.89 -17.54 12.31
CA ARG A 58 -6.00 -17.58 13.49
C ARG A 58 -4.65 -18.26 13.22
N SER A 59 -4.48 -18.97 12.12
CA SER A 59 -3.23 -19.66 11.77
C SER A 59 -2.29 -18.84 10.88
N ARG A 60 -2.63 -17.58 10.58
CA ARG A 60 -1.76 -16.71 9.77
C ARG A 60 -0.45 -16.38 10.50
N GLY A 61 0.58 -16.06 9.72
CA GLY A 61 1.81 -15.44 10.23
C GLY A 61 1.62 -13.98 10.65
N PRO A 62 2.69 -13.33 11.16
CA PRO A 62 2.66 -11.93 11.51
C PRO A 62 2.43 -11.07 10.26
N LEU A 63 1.78 -9.91 10.43
CA LEU A 63 1.45 -8.98 9.35
C LEU A 63 2.01 -7.60 9.67
N LEU A 64 2.73 -7.00 8.71
CA LEU A 64 3.14 -5.61 8.77
C LEU A 64 2.39 -4.83 7.69
N LEU A 65 1.61 -3.84 8.11
CA LEU A 65 0.99 -2.86 7.22
C LEU A 65 1.92 -1.65 7.08
N MET A 66 2.10 -1.16 5.86
CA MET A 66 2.92 0.03 5.58
C MET A 66 2.09 1.07 4.87
N THR A 67 2.19 2.33 5.28
CA THR A 67 1.39 3.42 4.70
C THR A 67 2.23 4.67 4.40
N GLY A 68 2.01 5.26 3.23
CA GLY A 68 2.56 6.56 2.85
C GLY A 68 1.60 7.69 3.22
N GLY A 69 2.08 8.67 3.99
CA GLY A 69 1.25 9.81 4.43
C GLY A 69 0.83 10.76 3.30
N LYS A 70 1.46 10.67 2.13
CA LYS A 70 1.10 11.43 0.93
C LYS A 70 0.45 10.55 -0.15
N ASP A 71 0.02 9.34 0.18
CA ASP A 71 -0.58 8.43 -0.80
C ASP A 71 -1.98 8.91 -1.23
N ASN A 72 -2.11 9.32 -2.49
CA ASN A 72 -3.39 9.74 -3.10
C ASN A 72 -4.24 8.56 -3.61
N THR A 73 -3.66 7.37 -3.74
CA THR A 73 -4.32 6.17 -4.26
C THR A 73 -4.88 5.32 -3.11
N VAL A 74 -4.09 5.08 -2.06
CA VAL A 74 -4.48 4.36 -0.85
C VAL A 74 -4.23 5.25 0.38
N PRO A 75 -5.19 6.11 0.74
CA PRO A 75 -5.05 6.99 1.89
C PRO A 75 -4.79 6.21 3.18
N GLU A 76 -4.03 6.79 4.10
CA GLU A 76 -3.68 6.20 5.40
C GLU A 76 -4.88 5.63 6.17
N ALA A 77 -6.03 6.32 6.11
CA ALA A 77 -7.26 5.88 6.74
C ALA A 77 -7.73 4.49 6.27
N VAL A 78 -7.46 4.14 5.00
CA VAL A 78 -7.77 2.82 4.42
C VAL A 78 -6.89 1.75 5.06
N VAL A 79 -5.59 2.01 5.22
CA VAL A 79 -4.65 1.07 5.87
C VAL A 79 -4.99 0.91 7.36
N ARG A 80 -5.37 1.99 8.05
CA ARG A 80 -5.84 1.92 9.45
C ARG A 80 -7.16 1.16 9.58
N ALA A 81 -8.06 1.28 8.61
CA ALA A 81 -9.28 0.46 8.57
C ALA A 81 -8.94 -1.03 8.44
N THR A 82 -7.97 -1.39 7.58
CA THR A 82 -7.45 -2.76 7.48
C THR A 82 -6.86 -3.23 8.82
N LEU A 83 -6.03 -2.41 9.50
CA LEU A 83 -5.51 -2.74 10.83
C LEU A 83 -6.65 -3.07 11.82
N LYS A 84 -7.72 -2.27 11.83
CA LYS A 84 -8.90 -2.50 12.68
C LYS A 84 -9.65 -3.79 12.36
N GLN A 85 -9.62 -4.27 11.12
CA GLN A 85 -10.24 -5.55 10.77
C GLN A 85 -9.53 -6.73 11.46
N TYR A 86 -8.23 -6.61 11.75
CA TYR A 86 -7.42 -7.62 12.43
C TYR A 86 -7.40 -7.49 13.96
N ARG A 87 -8.14 -6.54 14.57
CA ARG A 87 -8.11 -6.27 16.03
C ARG A 87 -8.46 -7.45 16.94
N HIS A 88 -9.10 -8.49 16.41
CA HIS A 88 -9.50 -9.70 17.14
C HIS A 88 -8.60 -10.91 16.82
N SER A 89 -7.52 -10.69 16.07
CA SER A 89 -6.55 -11.72 15.71
C SER A 89 -5.52 -11.87 16.84
N ASP A 90 -5.19 -13.12 17.18
CA ASP A 90 -4.13 -13.42 18.15
C ASP A 90 -2.72 -13.31 17.54
N ALA A 91 -2.61 -13.27 16.21
CA ALA A 91 -1.34 -13.11 15.51
C ALA A 91 -0.90 -11.63 15.46
N VAL A 92 0.41 -11.38 15.44
CA VAL A 92 0.98 -10.02 15.41
C VAL A 92 0.49 -9.26 14.18
N THR A 93 -0.03 -8.04 14.37
CA THR A 93 -0.29 -7.09 13.29
C THR A 93 0.21 -5.72 13.69
N ASP A 94 1.22 -5.25 12.98
CA ASP A 94 1.83 -3.94 13.21
C ASP A 94 1.58 -3.00 12.02
N ILE A 95 1.78 -1.70 12.25
CA ILE A 95 1.75 -0.68 11.21
C ILE A 95 3.04 0.15 11.25
N ALA A 96 3.58 0.46 10.07
CA ALA A 96 4.68 1.38 9.87
C ALA A 96 4.22 2.54 8.97
N GLU A 97 4.53 3.77 9.38
CA GLU A 97 4.05 4.99 8.74
C GLU A 97 5.23 5.75 8.13
N PHE A 98 5.06 6.18 6.87
CA PHE A 98 6.04 6.98 6.14
C PHE A 98 5.41 8.32 5.73
N PRO A 99 5.39 9.33 6.62
CA PRO A 99 4.65 10.58 6.39
C PRO A 99 5.03 11.31 5.10
N GLY A 100 6.28 11.16 4.65
CA GLY A 100 6.80 11.81 3.46
C GLY A 100 6.58 11.07 2.15
N LYS A 101 6.15 9.79 2.17
CA LYS A 101 6.09 8.93 0.99
C LYS A 101 4.68 8.88 0.36
N GLY A 102 4.65 8.74 -0.96
CA GLY A 102 3.43 8.55 -1.76
C GLY A 102 3.22 7.08 -2.13
N HIS A 103 2.36 6.80 -3.09
CA HIS A 103 2.01 5.43 -3.48
C HIS A 103 3.18 4.67 -4.16
N SER A 104 4.16 5.39 -4.71
CA SER A 104 5.37 4.81 -5.32
C SER A 104 6.42 4.32 -4.31
N LEU A 105 6.13 4.33 -3.00
CA LEU A 105 7.10 4.03 -1.92
C LEU A 105 7.90 2.72 -2.07
N SER A 106 7.43 1.75 -2.85
CA SER A 106 8.10 0.47 -3.09
C SER A 106 9.00 0.45 -4.33
N ILE A 107 8.94 1.47 -5.17
CA ILE A 107 9.63 1.55 -6.47
C ILE A 107 10.35 2.87 -6.72
N ASP A 108 10.06 3.90 -5.92
CA ASP A 108 10.78 5.17 -5.96
C ASP A 108 12.17 5.07 -5.33
N SER A 109 13.02 6.08 -5.54
CA SER A 109 14.40 6.17 -5.05
C SER A 109 14.52 6.03 -3.53
N GLY A 110 13.44 6.24 -2.78
CA GLY A 110 13.35 6.05 -1.34
C GLY A 110 12.94 4.64 -0.90
N TRP A 111 12.82 3.67 -1.83
CA TRP A 111 12.34 2.31 -1.54
C TRP A 111 13.20 1.57 -0.51
N HIS A 112 14.49 1.87 -0.43
CA HIS A 112 15.42 1.25 0.52
C HIS A 112 14.98 1.42 1.97
N GLU A 113 14.46 2.60 2.35
CA GLU A 113 13.95 2.86 3.70
C GLU A 113 12.76 1.95 4.05
N VAL A 114 11.89 1.70 3.07
CA VAL A 114 10.72 0.83 3.21
C VAL A 114 11.17 -0.63 3.36
N ALA A 115 12.11 -1.05 2.53
CA ALA A 115 12.69 -2.40 2.59
C ALA A 115 13.42 -2.64 3.92
N ASP A 116 14.26 -1.70 4.38
CA ASP A 116 14.98 -1.81 5.64
C ASP A 116 14.05 -1.83 6.85
N THR A 117 12.93 -1.09 6.79
CA THR A 117 11.88 -1.15 7.80
C THR A 117 11.26 -2.54 7.85
N ALA A 118 10.93 -3.14 6.70
CA ALA A 118 10.40 -4.50 6.62
C ALA A 118 11.39 -5.53 7.17
N LEU A 119 12.66 -5.46 6.75
CA LEU A 119 13.72 -6.38 7.18
C LEU A 119 13.98 -6.26 8.69
N THR A 120 14.02 -5.04 9.21
CA THR A 120 14.18 -4.80 10.66
C THR A 120 13.01 -5.40 11.43
N TRP A 121 11.79 -5.24 10.93
CA TRP A 121 10.61 -5.79 11.57
C TRP A 121 10.60 -7.33 11.53
N LEU A 122 10.90 -7.94 10.38
CA LEU A 122 10.99 -9.41 10.26
C LEU A 122 11.97 -10.00 11.27
N ARG A 123 13.16 -9.40 11.41
CA ARG A 123 14.15 -9.82 12.42
C ARG A 123 13.61 -9.75 13.85
N ARG A 124 12.76 -8.76 14.17
CA ARG A 124 12.10 -8.64 15.48
C ARG A 124 11.05 -9.74 15.71
N GLN A 125 10.48 -10.29 14.64
CA GLN A 125 9.58 -11.44 14.69
C GLN A 125 10.32 -12.78 14.74
N GLY A 126 11.66 -12.77 14.64
CA GLY A 126 12.47 -13.99 14.53
C GLY A 126 12.39 -14.68 13.17
N LEU A 127 12.10 -13.90 12.11
CA LEU A 127 12.01 -14.33 10.71
C LEU A 127 13.21 -13.85 9.88
#